data_AF-A0A2K8XPD2-F1
#
_entry.id   AF-A0A2K8XPD2-F1
#
_cell.length_a   1.000
_cell.length_b   1.000
_cell.length_c   1.000
_cell.angle_alpha   90.00
_cell.angle_beta   90.00
_cell.angle_gamma   90.00
#
_symmetry.space_group_name_H-M   'P 1'
#
loop_
_entity.id
_entity.type
_entity.pdbx_description
1 polymer ?
#
loop_
_entity_poly.entity_id
_entity_poly.type
_entity_poly.pdbx_seq_one_letter_code
_entity_poly.pdbx_strand_id
1 'polypeptide(L)'
;MATFGEFLRSERDKKGLNQSDFGQEVGVIMTDLSKIENGRKKFPYSNFQKLAVFLNKDIEKLKNLYVADILVEEAHKYNCSDSVFSVAESQSKYLRNKNVKQGELEL
;
A
#
# COMPACT_ATOMS: atom_id res chain seq x y z
N MET A 1 -6.90 11.33 1.08
CA MET A 1 -5.51 10.92 1.35
C MET A 1 -4.75 10.97 0.03
N ALA A 2 -3.47 11.32 0.05
CA ALA A 2 -2.63 11.23 -1.13
C ALA A 2 -2.42 9.76 -1.52
N THR A 3 -2.26 9.47 -2.82
CA THR A 3 -1.94 8.12 -3.33
C THR A 3 -0.66 7.59 -2.69
N PHE A 4 -0.39 6.28 -2.79
CA PHE A 4 0.85 5.73 -2.24
C PHE A 4 2.10 6.36 -2.85
N GLY A 5 2.06 6.70 -4.15
CA GLY A 5 3.15 7.39 -4.84
C GLY A 5 3.41 8.79 -4.29
N GLU A 6 2.35 9.57 -4.07
CA GLU A 6 2.46 10.91 -3.48
C GLU A 6 2.92 10.87 -2.02
N PHE A 7 2.51 9.85 -1.27
CA PHE A 7 3.04 9.59 0.07
C PHE A 7 4.57 9.38 0.03
N LEU A 8 5.08 8.55 -0.89
CA LEU A 8 6.52 8.34 -1.03
C LEU A 8 7.26 9.63 -1.41
N ARG A 9 6.70 10.42 -2.33
CA ARG A 9 7.25 11.73 -2.69
C ARG A 9 7.37 12.63 -1.46
N SER A 10 6.32 12.70 -0.64
CA SER A 10 6.34 13.50 0.60
C SER A 10 7.41 13.03 1.59
N GLU A 11 7.57 11.72 1.79
CA GLU A 11 8.61 11.19 2.67
C GLU A 11 10.01 11.42 2.13
N ARG A 12 10.19 11.37 0.80
CA ARG A 12 11.45 11.72 0.13
C ARG A 12 11.79 13.19 0.33
N ASP A 13 10.85 14.09 0.08
CA ASP A 13 11.05 15.53 0.19
C ASP A 13 11.35 15.95 1.64
N LYS A 14 10.72 15.33 2.65
CA LYS A 14 11.03 15.53 4.08
C LYS A 14 12.47 15.16 4.43
N LYS A 15 13.06 14.21 3.73
CA LYS A 15 14.47 13.79 3.89
C LYS A 15 15.43 14.59 3.03
N GLY A 16 14.93 15.49 2.16
CA GLY A 16 15.76 16.30 1.26
C GLY A 16 16.48 15.49 0.18
N LEU A 17 15.95 14.31 -0.18
CA LEU A 17 16.61 13.39 -1.11
C LEU A 17 16.09 13.54 -2.54
N ASN A 18 16.98 13.35 -3.51
CA ASN A 18 16.57 13.17 -4.91
C ASN A 18 16.04 11.74 -5.12
N GLN A 19 15.46 11.48 -6.30
CA GLN A 19 14.85 10.18 -6.61
C GLN A 19 15.86 9.03 -6.71
N SER A 20 17.11 9.32 -7.11
CA SER A 20 18.17 8.32 -7.15
C SER A 20 18.57 7.87 -5.75
N ASP A 21 18.82 8.83 -4.85
CA ASP A 21 19.27 8.56 -3.48
C ASP A 21 18.18 7.83 -2.70
N PHE A 22 16.93 8.32 -2.75
CA PHE A 22 15.81 7.62 -2.10
C PHE A 22 15.59 6.24 -2.69
N GLY A 23 15.66 6.11 -4.02
CA GLY A 23 15.50 4.85 -4.72
C GLY A 23 16.51 3.82 -4.26
N GLN A 24 17.79 4.19 -4.16
CA GLN A 24 18.86 3.31 -3.69
C GLN A 24 18.56 2.71 -2.31
N GLU A 25 18.12 3.55 -1.36
CA GLU A 25 17.79 3.15 0.00
C GLU A 25 16.63 2.15 0.08
N VAL A 26 15.60 2.35 -0.77
CA VAL A 26 14.41 1.48 -0.79
C VAL A 26 14.51 0.35 -1.83
N GLY A 27 15.65 0.24 -2.53
CA GLY A 27 15.93 -0.78 -3.54
C GLY A 27 15.16 -0.63 -4.86
N VAL A 28 14.86 0.60 -5.28
CA VAL A 28 14.14 0.95 -6.49
C VAL A 28 15.01 1.87 -7.35
N ILE A 29 15.13 1.59 -8.65
CA ILE A 29 15.89 2.48 -9.55
C ILE A 29 15.18 3.83 -9.73
N MET A 30 15.94 4.91 -9.96
CA MET A 30 15.41 6.28 -10.10
C MET A 30 14.22 6.36 -11.06
N THR A 31 14.31 5.71 -12.24
CA THR A 31 13.26 5.76 -13.27
C THR A 31 11.96 5.08 -12.82
N ASP A 32 12.06 4.03 -12.02
CA ASP A 32 10.91 3.35 -11.42
C ASP A 32 10.33 4.17 -10.28
N LEU A 33 11.17 4.76 -9.42
CA LEU A 33 10.70 5.64 -8.36
C LEU A 33 9.93 6.84 -8.95
N SER A 34 10.43 7.43 -10.03
CA SER A 34 9.73 8.50 -10.74
C SER A 34 8.37 8.05 -11.27
N LYS A 35 8.27 6.86 -11.85
CA LYS A 35 6.97 6.31 -12.30
C LYS A 35 6.04 6.04 -11.10
N ILE A 36 6.57 5.56 -9.99
CA ILE A 36 5.80 5.28 -8.76
C ILE A 36 5.22 6.56 -8.17
N GLU A 37 6.05 7.58 -7.99
CA GLU A 37 5.61 8.86 -7.42
C GLU A 37 4.60 9.60 -8.30
N ASN A 38 4.48 9.23 -9.58
CA ASN A 38 3.51 9.79 -10.53
C ASN A 38 2.35 8.85 -10.85
N GLY A 39 2.16 7.77 -10.09
CA GLY A 39 1.06 6.82 -10.27
C GLY A 39 1.13 5.97 -11.54
N ARG A 40 2.26 5.96 -12.25
CA ARG A 40 2.46 5.21 -13.50
C ARG A 40 2.99 3.79 -13.28
N LYS A 41 3.44 3.48 -12.06
CA LYS A 41 3.94 2.15 -11.66
C LYS A 41 3.64 1.92 -10.20
N LYS A 42 3.35 0.66 -9.82
CA LYS A 42 3.17 0.29 -8.42
C LYS A 42 4.51 -0.01 -7.74
N PHE A 43 4.60 0.29 -6.45
CA PHE A 43 5.80 0.02 -5.66
C PHE A 43 6.04 -1.50 -5.54
N PRO A 44 7.29 -2.00 -5.71
CA PRO A 44 7.56 -3.43 -5.64
C PRO A 44 7.26 -3.99 -4.24
N TYR A 45 6.35 -4.97 -4.13
CA TYR A 45 5.96 -5.50 -2.82
C TYR A 45 7.14 -6.13 -2.06
N SER A 46 8.08 -6.73 -2.79
CA SER A 46 9.34 -7.29 -2.27
C SER A 46 10.19 -6.27 -1.49
N ASN A 47 10.00 -4.98 -1.72
CA ASN A 47 10.82 -3.92 -1.18
C ASN A 47 10.21 -3.24 0.05
N PHE A 48 9.03 -3.65 0.52
CA PHE A 48 8.36 -3.03 1.67
C PHE A 48 9.18 -3.13 2.96
N GLN A 49 9.92 -4.22 3.17
CA GLN A 49 10.79 -4.36 4.33
C GLN A 49 11.87 -3.26 4.35
N LYS A 50 12.50 -3.00 3.19
CA LYS A 50 13.51 -1.93 3.04
C LYS A 50 12.90 -0.56 3.25
N LEU A 51 11.73 -0.32 2.65
CA LEU A 51 10.99 0.92 2.82
C LEU A 51 10.64 1.19 4.30
N ALA A 52 10.12 0.19 5.01
CA ALA A 52 9.75 0.29 6.42
C ALA A 52 10.96 0.66 7.30
N VAL A 53 12.09 -0.03 7.11
CA VAL A 53 13.33 0.24 7.82
C VAL A 53 13.84 1.65 7.51
N PHE A 54 13.91 2.03 6.24
CA PHE A 54 14.43 3.33 5.82
C PHE A 54 13.59 4.53 6.29
N LEU A 55 12.27 4.36 6.29
CA LEU A 55 11.34 5.38 6.79
C LEU A 55 11.16 5.34 8.31
N ASN A 56 11.69 4.32 8.99
CA ASN A 56 11.43 4.02 10.39
C ASN A 56 9.92 4.00 10.69
N LYS A 57 9.17 3.24 9.88
CA LYS A 57 7.71 3.10 10.00
C LYS A 57 7.30 1.65 10.13
N ASP A 58 6.16 1.47 10.78
CA ASP A 58 5.50 0.17 10.87
C ASP A 58 5.14 -0.37 9.47
N ILE A 59 5.53 -1.61 9.22
CA ILE A 59 5.35 -2.26 7.91
C ILE A 59 3.88 -2.55 7.61
N GLU A 60 3.06 -2.87 8.61
CA GLU A 60 1.63 -3.10 8.42
C GLU A 60 0.93 -1.81 8.04
N LYS A 61 1.27 -0.69 8.68
CA LYS A 61 0.75 0.64 8.29
C LYS A 61 1.10 0.97 6.85
N LEU A 62 2.34 0.73 6.41
CA LEU A 62 2.74 0.97 5.02
C LEU A 62 1.96 0.08 4.03
N LYS A 63 1.80 -1.21 4.36
CA LYS A 63 1.02 -2.14 3.53
C LYS A 63 -0.44 -1.71 3.44
N ASN A 64 -1.04 -1.27 4.55
CA ASN A 64 -2.41 -0.79 4.57
C ASN A 64 -2.59 0.46 3.69
N LEU A 65 -1.66 1.43 3.76
CA LEU A 65 -1.68 2.60 2.87
C LEU A 65 -1.63 2.19 1.39
N TYR A 66 -0.74 1.27 1.06
CA TYR A 66 -0.55 0.79 -0.32
C TYR A 66 -1.74 -0.01 -0.85
N VAL A 67 -2.28 -0.92 -0.05
CA VAL A 67 -3.42 -1.74 -0.48
C VAL A 67 -4.69 -0.89 -0.53
N ALA A 68 -4.88 0.06 0.38
CA ALA A 68 -6.00 0.99 0.31
C ALA A 68 -6.00 1.80 -1.00
N ASP A 69 -4.83 2.30 -1.43
CA ASP A 69 -4.66 2.97 -2.72
C ASP A 69 -5.10 2.09 -3.90
N ILE A 70 -4.68 0.82 -3.92
CA ILE A 70 -5.10 -0.16 -4.93
C ILE A 70 -6.61 -0.41 -4.90
N LEU A 71 -7.20 -0.57 -3.71
CA LEU A 71 -8.63 -0.84 -3.57
C LEU A 71 -9.48 0.33 -4.07
N VAL A 72 -9.04 1.57 -3.82
CA VAL A 72 -9.70 2.78 -4.33
C VAL A 72 -9.61 2.86 -5.86
N GLU A 73 -8.42 2.61 -6.42
CA GLU A 73 -8.26 2.56 -7.89
C GLU A 73 -9.13 1.49 -8.54
N GLU A 74 -9.22 0.29 -7.95
CA GLU A 74 -10.02 -0.80 -8.49
C GLU A 74 -11.52 -0.50 -8.37
N ALA A 75 -11.96 0.11 -7.26
CA ALA A 75 -13.34 0.58 -7.11
C ALA A 75 -13.71 1.62 -8.18
N HIS A 76 -12.81 2.58 -8.45
CA HIS A 76 -13.02 3.61 -9.45
C HIS A 76 -13.05 3.05 -10.87
N LYS A 77 -12.18 2.07 -11.17
CA LYS A 77 -12.13 1.37 -12.47
C LYS A 77 -13.46 0.73 -12.85
N TYR A 78 -14.24 0.27 -11.86
CA TYR A 78 -15.57 -0.32 -12.08
C TYR A 78 -16.73 0.62 -11.75
N ASN A 79 -16.47 1.93 -11.60
CA ASN A 79 -17.48 2.94 -11.29
C ASN A 79 -18.31 2.57 -10.05
N CYS A 80 -17.70 1.94 -9.05
CA CYS A 80 -18.37 1.63 -7.80
C CYS A 80 -18.64 2.90 -6.98
N SER A 81 -19.76 2.94 -6.27
CA SER A 81 -20.02 3.93 -5.22
C SER A 81 -19.21 3.62 -3.95
N ASP A 82 -19.03 4.62 -3.09
CA ASP A 82 -18.32 4.50 -1.81
C ASP A 82 -18.83 3.37 -0.90
N SER A 83 -20.09 2.96 -1.06
CA SER A 83 -20.67 1.80 -0.38
C SER A 83 -19.87 0.50 -0.58
N VAL A 84 -19.08 0.38 -1.66
CA VAL A 84 -18.22 -0.79 -1.91
C VAL A 84 -17.25 -1.04 -0.78
N PHE A 85 -16.74 0.00 -0.12
CA PHE A 85 -15.79 -0.14 0.99
C PHE A 85 -16.47 -0.71 2.24
N SER A 86 -17.70 -0.28 2.54
CA SER A 86 -18.51 -0.84 3.64
C SER A 86 -18.89 -2.31 3.38
N VAL A 87 -19.19 -2.65 2.12
CA VAL A 87 -19.45 -4.05 1.71
C VAL A 87 -18.19 -4.90 1.89
N ALA A 88 -17.02 -4.42 1.44
CA ALA A 88 -15.75 -5.13 1.61
C ALA A 88 -15.38 -5.34 3.08
N GLU A 89 -15.61 -4.34 3.94
CA GLU A 89 -15.40 -4.46 5.39
C GLU A 89 -16.30 -5.55 6.00
N SER A 90 -17.59 -5.54 5.64
CA SER A 90 -18.56 -6.55 6.10
C SER A 90 -18.18 -7.96 5.64
N GLN A 91 -17.75 -8.09 4.39
CA GLN A 91 -17.26 -9.35 3.82
C GLN A 91 -16.01 -9.86 4.55
N SER A 92 -15.05 -8.98 4.83
CA SER A 92 -13.83 -9.30 5.60
C SER A 92 -14.17 -9.84 6.99
N LYS A 93 -15.06 -9.16 7.72
CA LYS A 93 -15.55 -9.61 9.05
C LYS A 93 -16.22 -10.99 8.98
N TYR A 94 -17.06 -11.21 7.97
CA TYR A 94 -17.73 -12.50 7.76
C TYR A 94 -16.73 -13.64 7.52
N LEU A 95 -15.75 -13.44 6.63
CA LEU A 95 -14.74 -14.45 6.32
C LEU A 95 -13.86 -14.76 7.55
N ARG A 96 -13.48 -13.75 8.32
CA ARG A 96 -12.74 -13.94 9.58
C ARG A 96 -13.51 -14.83 10.54
N ASN A 97 -14.79 -14.55 10.76
CA ASN A 97 -15.63 -15.34 11.68
C ASN A 97 -15.87 -16.77 11.18
N LYS A 98 -15.98 -16.97 9.86
CA LYS A 98 -16.10 -18.31 9.26
C LYS A 98 -14.84 -19.14 9.52
N ASN A 99 -13.66 -18.56 9.32
CA ASN A 99 -12.39 -19.25 9.51
C ASN A 99 -12.13 -19.61 10.99
N VAL A 100 -12.53 -18.74 11.94
CA VAL A 100 -12.47 -19.04 13.38
C VAL A 100 -13.33 -20.26 13.72
N LYS A 101 -14.59 -20.28 13.26
CA LYS A 101 -15.51 -21.41 13.51
C LYS A 101 -15.03 -22.72 12.89
N GLN A 102 -14.36 -22.67 11.73
CA GLN A 102 -13.80 -23.87 11.10
C GLN A 102 -12.56 -24.37 11.85
N GLY A 103 -11.70 -23.48 12.36
CA GLY A 103 -10.56 -23.87 13.20
C GLY A 103 -10.95 -24.47 14.56
N GLU A 104 -12.10 -24.07 15.12
CA GLU A 104 -12.67 -24.66 16.33
C GLU A 104 -13.27 -26.07 16.11
N LEU A 105 -13.64 -26.41 14.88
CA LEU A 105 -14.21 -27.73 14.51
C LEU A 105 -13.16 -28.74 14.07
N GLU A 106 -11.95 -28.30 13.72
CA GLU A 106 -10.82 -29.14 13.30
C GLU A 106 -9.80 -29.41 14.44
N LEU A 107 -10.10 -28.96 15.67
CA LEU A 107 -9.38 -29.26 16.92
C LEU A 107 -10.15 -30.31 17.75
#